data_AF-A0A955FG10-F1
#
_entry.id   AF-A0A955FG10-F1
#
_cell.length_a   1.000
_cell.length_b   1.000
_cell.length_c   1.000
_cell.angle_alpha   90.00
_cell.angle_beta   90.00
_cell.angle_gamma   90.00
#
_symmetry.space_group_name_H-M   'P 1'
#
loop_
_entity.id
_entity.type
_entity.pdbx_description
1 polymer ?
#
loop_
_entity_poly.entity_id
_entity_poly.type
_entity_poly.pdbx_seq_one_letter_code
_entity_poly.pdbx_strand_id
1 'polypeptide(L)'
;GATGIVAPISNSYAILTAFLSALLLGHKLSLLGYLAVVVIVLGIALLTYRKDPAHNKKDFQYSVNFSLMALVFFGVGFILFDLASNQHWYQNNMFFQLVGGLNALLIYILWVKKDLIVQAKQIASDPLLYVGSTIATAGTIGFFAALANVENVAVPAAIAAASPLVTAFLAYFFDKEHLTILQRFATFVIVGGIVLISV
;
A
#
# COMPACT_ATOMS: atom_id res chain seq x y z
N GLY A 1 -7.70 13.85 5.00
CA GLY A 1 -8.15 14.06 3.62
C GLY A 1 -7.96 12.77 2.87
N ALA A 2 -7.72 12.85 1.55
CA ALA A 2 -7.65 11.67 0.68
C ALA A 2 -6.49 10.75 1.08
N THR A 3 -5.34 11.32 1.45
CA THR A 3 -4.12 10.59 1.79
C THR A 3 -4.32 9.67 3.00
N GLY A 4 -4.97 10.18 4.05
CA GLY A 4 -5.26 9.38 5.25
C GLY A 4 -6.35 8.32 5.10
N ILE A 5 -7.05 8.26 3.96
CA ILE A 5 -7.99 7.17 3.63
C ILE A 5 -7.32 6.17 2.68
N VAL A 6 -6.66 6.66 1.64
CA VAL A 6 -6.06 5.83 0.59
C VAL A 6 -4.95 4.96 1.14
N ALA A 7 -4.06 5.54 1.96
CA ALA A 7 -2.89 4.83 2.46
C ALA A 7 -3.24 3.62 3.33
N PRO A 8 -4.10 3.71 4.37
CA PRO A 8 -4.43 2.55 5.19
C PRO A 8 -5.21 1.45 4.44
N ILE A 9 -6.13 1.84 3.53
CA ILE A 9 -6.87 0.86 2.72
C ILE A 9 -5.91 0.13 1.79
N SER A 10 -5.11 0.86 1.00
CA SER A 10 -4.20 0.25 0.03
C SER A 10 -3.18 -0.66 0.72
N ASN A 11 -2.61 -0.23 1.86
CA ASN A 11 -1.62 -1.01 2.59
C ASN A 11 -2.20 -2.22 3.33
N SER A 12 -3.52 -2.33 3.43
CA SER A 12 -4.15 -3.57 3.92
C SER A 12 -3.95 -4.75 2.97
N TYR A 13 -3.19 -4.60 1.87
CA TYR A 13 -2.71 -5.69 1.02
C TYR A 13 -2.00 -6.78 1.82
N ALA A 14 -1.39 -6.45 2.96
CA ALA A 14 -0.72 -7.40 3.84
C ALA A 14 -1.64 -8.53 4.30
N ILE A 15 -2.95 -8.26 4.50
CA ILE A 15 -3.95 -9.30 4.76
C ILE A 15 -3.99 -10.30 3.62
N LEU A 16 -4.11 -9.80 2.39
CA LEU A 16 -4.27 -10.63 1.21
C LEU A 16 -2.99 -11.42 0.94
N THR A 17 -1.82 -10.81 1.08
CA THR A 17 -0.52 -11.49 1.02
C THR A 17 -0.42 -12.58 2.08
N ALA A 18 -0.76 -12.31 3.33
CA ALA A 18 -0.71 -13.30 4.40
C ALA A 18 -1.66 -14.48 4.15
N PHE A 19 -2.90 -14.20 3.74
CA PHE A 19 -3.89 -15.22 3.42
C PHE A 19 -3.48 -16.10 2.24
N LEU A 20 -3.01 -15.48 1.15
CA LEU A 20 -2.56 -16.21 -0.04
C LEU A 20 -1.26 -16.97 0.20
N SER A 21 -0.34 -16.44 1.01
CA SER A 21 0.87 -17.14 1.45
C SER A 21 0.47 -18.43 2.19
N ALA A 22 -0.51 -18.34 3.08
CA ALA A 22 -1.01 -19.51 3.78
C ALA A 22 -1.69 -20.54 2.87
N LEU A 23 -2.49 -20.07 1.93
CA LEU A 23 -3.25 -20.91 1.01
C LEU A 23 -2.37 -21.60 -0.05
N LEU A 24 -1.41 -20.87 -0.63
CA LEU A 24 -0.66 -21.31 -1.80
C LEU A 24 0.72 -21.89 -1.46
N LEU A 25 1.35 -21.42 -0.37
CA LEU A 25 2.70 -21.82 0.02
C LEU A 25 2.71 -22.70 1.27
N GLY A 26 1.55 -22.89 1.91
CA GLY A 26 1.41 -23.72 3.11
C GLY A 26 1.92 -23.06 4.40
N HIS A 27 2.25 -21.77 4.37
CA HIS A 27 2.66 -21.02 5.56
C HIS A 27 1.50 -20.87 6.56
N LYS A 28 1.65 -21.37 7.79
CA LYS A 28 0.55 -21.26 8.76
C LYS A 28 0.49 -19.87 9.36
N LEU A 29 -0.71 -19.26 9.35
CA LEU A 29 -1.00 -18.10 10.18
C LEU A 29 -1.22 -18.53 11.64
N SER A 30 -0.64 -17.79 12.56
CA SER A 30 -0.91 -17.95 13.99
C SER A 30 -2.37 -17.55 14.29
N LEU A 31 -2.90 -17.99 15.43
CA LEU A 31 -4.22 -17.53 15.90
C LEU A 31 -4.27 -16.00 16.00
N LEU A 32 -3.16 -15.38 16.43
CA LEU A 32 -2.99 -13.93 16.47
C LEU A 32 -3.06 -13.32 15.07
N GLY A 33 -2.44 -13.95 14.07
CA GLY A 33 -2.54 -13.54 12.66
C GLY A 33 -3.98 -13.54 12.14
N TYR A 34 -4.79 -14.55 12.47
CA TYR A 34 -6.21 -14.57 12.10
C TYR A 34 -7.01 -13.46 12.79
N LEU A 35 -6.79 -13.25 14.09
CA LEU A 35 -7.43 -12.15 14.83
C LEU A 35 -7.02 -10.79 14.26
N ALA A 36 -5.76 -10.63 13.90
CA ALA A 36 -5.23 -9.43 13.30
C ALA A 36 -5.91 -9.11 11.96
N VAL A 37 -6.17 -10.11 11.11
CA VAL A 37 -6.95 -9.93 9.87
C VAL A 37 -8.34 -9.36 10.18
N VAL A 38 -9.06 -9.91 11.16
CA VAL A 38 -10.39 -9.41 11.55
C VAL A 38 -10.29 -7.96 12.02
N VAL A 39 -9.31 -7.64 12.86
CA VAL A 39 -9.07 -6.29 13.38
C VAL A 39 -8.82 -5.29 12.24
N ILE A 40 -8.00 -5.65 11.25
CA ILE A 40 -7.72 -4.79 10.11
C ILE A 40 -8.98 -4.58 9.26
N VAL A 41 -9.74 -5.63 8.96
CA VAL A 41 -10.99 -5.53 8.19
C VAL A 41 -11.99 -4.60 8.88
N LEU A 42 -12.14 -4.71 10.20
CA LEU A 42 -12.96 -3.79 11.00
C LEU A 42 -12.41 -2.36 10.96
N GLY A 43 -11.10 -2.19 11.04
CA GLY A 43 -10.43 -0.90 10.90
C GLY A 43 -10.70 -0.24 9.54
N ILE A 44 -10.63 -1.00 8.43
CA ILE A 44 -10.98 -0.51 7.09
C ILE A 44 -12.45 -0.11 7.02
N ALA A 45 -13.36 -0.95 7.54
CA ALA A 45 -14.79 -0.63 7.58
C ALA A 45 -15.04 0.67 8.38
N LEU A 46 -14.32 0.86 9.49
CA LEU A 46 -14.40 2.08 10.30
C LEU A 46 -13.83 3.30 9.60
N LEU A 47 -12.72 3.14 8.86
CA LEU A 47 -12.08 4.23 8.11
C LEU A 47 -12.91 4.67 6.90
N THR A 48 -13.62 3.72 6.28
CA THR A 48 -14.52 3.97 5.15
C THR A 48 -15.90 4.47 5.59
N TYR A 49 -16.24 4.34 6.88
CA TYR A 49 -17.46 4.90 7.43
C TYR A 49 -17.41 6.44 7.45
N ARG A 50 -18.47 7.06 6.93
CA ARG A 50 -18.57 8.50 6.77
C ARG A 50 -19.67 9.07 7.65
N LYS A 51 -19.33 10.03 8.51
CA LYS A 51 -20.32 10.85 9.25
C LYS A 51 -20.47 12.27 8.67
N ASP A 52 -19.50 12.76 7.90
CA ASP A 52 -19.45 14.16 7.44
C ASP A 52 -20.11 14.37 6.05
N PRO A 53 -21.12 15.25 5.92
CA PRO A 53 -21.74 15.62 4.64
C PRO A 53 -20.86 16.48 3.71
N ALA A 54 -19.83 17.17 4.21
CA ALA A 54 -19.14 18.24 3.50
C ALA A 54 -18.14 17.78 2.42
N HIS A 55 -17.71 16.51 2.43
CA HIS A 55 -16.82 15.97 1.40
C HIS A 55 -17.57 15.51 0.15
N ASN A 56 -17.04 15.86 -1.03
CA ASN A 56 -17.55 15.40 -2.32
C ASN A 56 -17.64 13.87 -2.35
N LYS A 57 -18.87 13.36 -2.41
CA LYS A 57 -19.17 11.91 -2.37
C LYS A 57 -18.44 11.16 -3.49
N LYS A 58 -18.31 11.78 -4.66
CA LYS A 58 -17.71 11.16 -5.84
C LYS A 58 -16.20 10.95 -5.67
N ASP A 59 -15.49 11.96 -5.18
CA ASP A 59 -14.04 11.90 -4.98
C ASP A 59 -13.69 10.87 -3.88
N PHE A 60 -14.50 10.83 -2.81
CA PHE A 60 -14.36 9.81 -1.77
C PHE A 60 -14.56 8.38 -2.32
N GLN A 61 -15.61 8.17 -3.13
CA GLN A 61 -15.87 6.86 -3.75
C GLN A 61 -14.72 6.43 -4.67
N TYR A 62 -14.17 7.34 -5.49
CA TYR A 62 -13.01 7.03 -6.32
C TYR A 62 -11.80 6.65 -5.48
N SER A 63 -11.49 7.41 -4.42
CA SER A 63 -10.39 7.10 -3.51
C SER A 63 -10.53 5.70 -2.91
N VAL A 64 -11.71 5.35 -2.40
CA VAL A 64 -11.96 4.01 -1.84
C VAL A 64 -11.80 2.91 -2.90
N ASN A 65 -12.42 3.08 -4.08
CA ASN A 65 -12.39 2.07 -5.13
C ASN A 65 -10.96 1.80 -5.64
N PHE A 66 -10.19 2.86 -5.93
CA PHE A 66 -8.80 2.70 -6.37
C PHE A 66 -7.89 2.17 -5.27
N SER A 67 -8.17 2.46 -4.00
CA SER A 67 -7.42 1.90 -2.87
C SER A 67 -7.67 0.41 -2.69
N LEU A 68 -8.93 -0.03 -2.84
CA LEU A 68 -9.27 -1.46 -2.82
C LEU A 68 -8.65 -2.19 -4.01
N MET A 69 -8.61 -1.55 -5.17
CA MET A 69 -7.91 -2.08 -6.34
C MET A 69 -6.41 -2.24 -6.05
N ALA A 70 -5.76 -1.22 -5.48
CA ALA A 70 -4.35 -1.28 -5.08
C ALA A 70 -4.08 -2.38 -4.04
N LEU A 71 -4.96 -2.52 -3.03
CA LEU A 71 -4.90 -3.60 -2.03
C LEU A 71 -4.81 -4.98 -2.72
N VAL A 72 -5.68 -5.23 -3.69
CA VAL A 72 -5.73 -6.52 -4.39
C VAL A 72 -4.49 -6.72 -5.25
N PHE A 73 -4.13 -5.75 -6.09
CA PHE A 73 -2.99 -5.88 -7.00
C PHE A 73 -1.66 -6.01 -6.26
N PHE A 74 -1.45 -5.25 -5.17
CA PHE A 74 -0.26 -5.41 -4.34
C PHE A 74 -0.26 -6.76 -3.63
N GLY A 75 -1.40 -7.18 -3.06
CA GLY A 75 -1.46 -8.43 -2.31
C GLY A 75 -1.17 -9.66 -3.17
N VAL A 76 -1.78 -9.71 -4.36
CA VAL A 76 -1.53 -10.76 -5.36
C VAL A 76 -0.11 -10.64 -5.93
N GLY A 77 0.33 -9.42 -6.27
CA GLY A 77 1.64 -9.17 -6.85
C GLY A 77 2.81 -9.65 -5.98
N PHE A 78 2.75 -9.39 -4.67
CA PHE A 78 3.79 -9.87 -3.76
C PHE A 78 3.87 -11.39 -3.66
N ILE A 79 2.74 -12.09 -3.77
CA ILE A 79 2.73 -13.55 -3.78
C ILE A 79 3.27 -14.12 -5.09
N LEU A 80 2.98 -13.47 -6.21
CA LEU A 80 3.58 -13.83 -7.49
C LEU A 80 5.10 -13.63 -7.47
N PHE A 81 5.59 -12.57 -6.79
CA PHE A 81 7.04 -12.42 -6.57
C PHE A 81 7.60 -13.55 -5.72
N ASP A 82 6.94 -13.94 -4.64
CA ASP A 82 7.40 -15.05 -3.79
C ASP A 82 7.50 -16.37 -4.57
N LEU A 83 6.43 -16.73 -5.28
CA LEU A 83 6.38 -17.91 -6.16
C LEU A 83 7.46 -17.88 -7.27
N ALA A 84 7.80 -16.69 -7.78
CA ALA A 84 8.81 -16.52 -8.82
C ALA A 84 10.24 -16.47 -8.26
N SER A 85 10.44 -16.24 -6.96
CA SER A 85 11.75 -15.99 -6.35
C SER A 85 12.53 -17.25 -5.96
N ASN A 86 12.17 -18.41 -6.52
CA ASN A 86 12.80 -19.69 -6.24
C ASN A 86 14.31 -19.64 -6.54
N GLN A 87 15.07 -19.40 -5.47
CA GLN A 87 16.53 -19.42 -5.37
C GLN A 87 17.28 -18.19 -5.95
N HIS A 88 17.56 -17.25 -5.04
CA HIS A 88 18.70 -16.31 -5.04
C HIS A 88 18.63 -15.05 -5.91
N TRP A 89 17.51 -14.73 -6.57
CA TRP A 89 17.47 -13.60 -7.50
C TRP A 89 16.38 -12.54 -7.24
N TYR A 90 16.22 -12.08 -6.00
CA TYR A 90 15.35 -10.94 -5.67
C TYR A 90 15.69 -9.65 -6.45
N GLN A 91 16.92 -9.53 -6.98
CA GLN A 91 17.32 -8.44 -7.89
C GLN A 91 16.49 -8.44 -9.19
N ASN A 92 16.03 -9.59 -9.68
CA ASN A 92 15.16 -9.68 -10.85
C ASN A 92 13.78 -9.10 -10.55
N ASN A 93 13.24 -9.30 -9.33
CA ASN A 93 11.96 -8.69 -8.95
C ASN A 93 12.03 -7.17 -8.95
N MET A 94 13.15 -6.58 -8.52
CA MET A 94 13.37 -5.15 -8.62
C MET A 94 13.32 -4.68 -10.09
N PHE A 95 13.99 -5.41 -10.99
CA PHE A 95 13.94 -5.12 -12.43
C PHE A 95 12.52 -5.25 -13.00
N PHE A 96 11.81 -6.34 -12.70
CA PHE A 96 10.43 -6.54 -13.14
C PHE A 96 9.45 -5.51 -12.54
N GLN A 97 9.72 -5.00 -11.34
CA GLN A 97 8.94 -3.91 -10.75
C GLN A 97 9.14 -2.60 -11.52
N LEU A 98 10.36 -2.29 -11.97
CA LEU A 98 10.62 -1.14 -12.85
C LEU A 98 9.87 -1.28 -14.17
N VAL A 99 9.93 -2.45 -14.80
CA VAL A 99 9.16 -2.75 -16.02
C VAL A 99 7.65 -2.62 -15.77
N GLY A 100 7.17 -3.11 -14.63
CA GLY A 100 5.78 -2.96 -14.19
C GLY A 100 5.35 -1.51 -14.03
N GLY A 101 6.20 -0.66 -13.45
CA GLY A 101 5.96 0.78 -13.33
C GLY A 101 5.87 1.49 -14.68
N LEU A 102 6.75 1.13 -15.63
CA LEU A 102 6.69 1.63 -17.01
C LEU A 102 5.40 1.19 -17.71
N ASN A 103 5.01 -0.07 -17.56
CA ASN A 103 3.75 -0.57 -18.11
C ASN A 103 2.54 0.16 -17.52
N ALA A 104 2.51 0.38 -16.20
CA ALA A 104 1.46 1.13 -15.53
C ALA A 104 1.36 2.57 -16.06
N LEU A 105 2.51 3.23 -16.27
CA LEU A 105 2.57 4.56 -16.89
C LEU A 105 1.98 4.55 -18.31
N LEU A 106 2.38 3.59 -19.15
CA LEU A 106 1.86 3.46 -20.52
C LEU A 106 0.35 3.24 -20.52
N ILE A 107 -0.16 2.33 -19.70
CA ILE A 107 -1.60 2.08 -19.55
C ILE A 107 -2.33 3.34 -19.10
N TYR A 108 -1.77 4.07 -18.13
CA TYR A 108 -2.38 5.32 -17.63
C TYR A 108 -2.43 6.40 -18.71
N ILE A 109 -1.35 6.57 -19.49
CA ILE A 109 -1.29 7.50 -20.62
C ILE A 109 -2.39 7.18 -21.64
N LEU A 110 -2.53 5.90 -22.02
CA LEU A 110 -3.52 5.43 -22.97
C LEU A 110 -4.97 5.59 -22.46
N TRP A 111 -5.17 5.48 -21.14
CA TRP A 111 -6.48 5.58 -20.50
C TRP A 111 -6.97 7.02 -20.38
N VAL A 112 -6.10 7.95 -19.95
CA VAL A 112 -6.50 9.33 -19.64
C VAL A 112 -6.78 10.14 -20.91
N LYS A 113 -6.16 9.82 -22.05
CA LYS A 113 -6.39 10.47 -23.36
C LYS A 113 -6.37 12.00 -23.32
N LYS A 114 -5.57 12.60 -22.43
CA LYS A 114 -5.36 14.05 -22.33
C LYS A 114 -4.00 14.43 -22.89
N ASP A 115 -3.81 15.72 -23.15
CA ASP A 115 -2.48 16.26 -23.41
C ASP A 115 -1.65 16.23 -22.12
N LEU A 116 -0.82 15.19 -22.01
CA LEU A 116 0.02 14.94 -20.84
C LEU A 116 1.35 15.68 -20.93
N ILE A 117 1.71 16.26 -22.08
CA ILE A 117 3.01 16.93 -22.27
C ILE A 117 3.06 18.22 -21.45
N VAL A 118 1.98 19.01 -21.48
CA VAL A 118 1.89 20.27 -20.71
C VAL A 118 1.92 20.00 -19.21
N GLN A 119 1.17 18.99 -18.76
CA GLN A 119 1.11 18.60 -17.34
C GLN A 119 2.45 18.02 -16.87
N ALA A 120 3.07 17.14 -17.67
CA ALA A 120 4.37 16.57 -17.37
C ALA A 120 5.44 17.67 -17.23
N LYS A 121 5.40 18.71 -18.07
CA LYS A 121 6.35 19.82 -17.99
C LYS A 121 6.20 20.65 -16.71
N GLN A 122 4.96 20.90 -16.27
CA GLN A 122 4.70 21.60 -15.01
C GLN A 122 5.18 20.77 -13.81
N ILE A 123 4.80 19.50 -13.78
CA ILE A 123 5.09 18.55 -12.70
C ILE A 123 6.60 18.24 -12.63
N ALA A 124 7.29 18.13 -13.77
CA ALA A 124 8.73 17.87 -13.84
C ALA A 124 9.61 19.01 -13.27
N SER A 125 9.02 20.17 -12.93
CA SER A 125 9.76 21.24 -12.26
C SER A 125 9.65 21.21 -10.73
N ASP A 126 8.79 20.35 -10.16
CA ASP A 126 8.62 20.25 -8.72
C ASP A 126 9.68 19.33 -8.09
N PRO A 127 10.64 19.86 -7.31
CA PRO A 127 11.70 19.07 -6.69
C PRO A 127 11.17 18.03 -5.69
N LEU A 128 9.99 18.25 -5.08
CA LEU A 128 9.41 17.32 -4.12
C LEU A 128 9.03 15.99 -4.77
N LEU A 129 8.68 15.99 -6.06
CA LEU A 129 8.36 14.77 -6.77
C LEU A 129 9.60 13.91 -7.05
N TYR A 130 10.75 14.54 -7.33
CA TYR A 130 12.01 13.81 -7.48
C TYR A 130 12.50 13.26 -6.15
N VAL A 131 12.46 14.06 -5.08
CA VAL A 131 12.84 13.62 -3.74
C VAL A 131 11.91 12.51 -3.26
N GLY A 132 10.60 12.70 -3.39
CA GLY A 132 9.59 11.72 -2.99
C GLY A 132 9.71 10.40 -3.76
N SER A 133 9.85 10.45 -5.09
CA SER A 133 10.04 9.23 -5.91
C SER A 133 11.36 8.51 -5.61
N THR A 134 12.44 9.25 -5.37
CA THR A 134 13.73 8.67 -4.99
C THR A 134 13.64 7.96 -3.64
N ILE A 135 13.05 8.59 -2.63
CA ILE A 135 12.87 7.99 -1.30
C ILE A 135 11.95 6.77 -1.37
N ALA A 136 10.81 6.88 -2.08
CA ALA A 136 9.88 5.77 -2.26
C ALA A 136 10.54 4.58 -2.96
N THR A 137 11.32 4.84 -4.01
CA THR A 137 12.07 3.79 -4.73
C THR A 137 13.17 3.20 -3.86
N ALA A 138 13.88 3.99 -3.07
CA ALA A 138 14.88 3.48 -2.13
C ALA A 138 14.26 2.52 -1.09
N GLY A 139 13.00 2.75 -0.70
CA GLY A 139 12.25 1.83 0.17
C GLY A 139 12.11 0.42 -0.41
N THR A 140 12.05 0.28 -1.74
CA THR A 140 11.99 -1.03 -2.41
C THR A 140 13.27 -1.85 -2.21
N ILE A 141 14.42 -1.19 -2.06
CA ILE A 141 15.70 -1.85 -1.75
C ILE A 141 15.58 -2.54 -0.40
N GLY A 142 15.11 -1.83 0.63
CA GLY A 142 14.91 -2.39 1.97
C GLY A 142 13.89 -3.54 1.96
N PHE A 143 12.81 -3.38 1.22
CA PHE A 143 11.78 -4.41 1.09
C PHE A 143 12.31 -5.71 0.46
N PHE A 144 12.93 -5.63 -0.72
CA PHE A 144 13.46 -6.82 -1.41
C PHE A 144 14.68 -7.42 -0.70
N ALA A 145 15.50 -6.60 -0.03
CA ALA A 145 16.54 -7.11 0.85
C ALA A 145 15.95 -7.92 2.01
N ALA A 146 14.85 -7.47 2.61
CA ALA A 146 14.15 -8.24 3.65
C ALA A 146 13.63 -9.58 3.09
N LEU A 147 12.98 -9.57 1.92
CA LEU A 147 12.52 -10.80 1.26
C LEU A 147 13.64 -11.79 0.97
N ALA A 148 14.84 -11.30 0.65
CA ALA A 148 16.01 -12.16 0.45
C ALA A 148 16.49 -12.89 1.72
N ASN A 149 16.06 -12.44 2.90
CA ASN A 149 16.51 -12.95 4.20
C ASN A 149 15.39 -13.60 5.01
N VAL A 150 14.18 -13.74 4.46
CA VAL A 150 13.06 -14.42 5.12
C VAL A 150 12.43 -15.45 4.19
N GLU A 151 11.84 -16.49 4.78
CA GLU A 151 11.13 -17.53 4.03
C GLU A 151 9.67 -17.16 3.72
N ASN A 152 9.10 -16.21 4.46
CA ASN A 152 7.70 -15.83 4.35
C ASN A 152 7.54 -14.37 3.93
N VAL A 153 7.14 -14.15 2.68
CA VAL A 153 6.86 -12.82 2.10
C VAL A 153 5.85 -12.00 2.93
N ALA A 154 4.96 -12.67 3.67
CA ALA A 154 3.95 -12.00 4.47
C ALA A 154 4.55 -11.14 5.58
N VAL A 155 5.72 -11.50 6.12
CA VAL A 155 6.34 -10.79 7.25
C VAL A 155 6.86 -9.41 6.80
N PRO A 156 7.76 -9.28 5.80
CA PRO A 156 8.18 -7.96 5.31
C PRO A 156 7.04 -7.17 4.68
N ALA A 157 6.08 -7.83 4.00
CA ALA A 157 4.88 -7.19 3.46
C ALA A 157 4.04 -6.53 4.56
N ALA A 158 3.82 -7.22 5.69
CA ALA A 158 3.14 -6.67 6.84
C ALA A 158 3.90 -5.47 7.44
N ILE A 159 5.21 -5.58 7.66
CA ILE A 159 5.99 -4.47 8.23
C ILE A 159 5.95 -3.25 7.29
N ALA A 160 6.13 -3.43 5.98
CA ALA A 160 6.05 -2.35 5.00
C ALA A 160 4.65 -1.71 4.91
N ALA A 161 3.60 -2.52 5.08
CA ALA A 161 2.22 -2.07 5.12
C ALA A 161 1.89 -1.16 6.34
N ALA A 162 2.78 -1.04 7.32
CA ALA A 162 2.66 -0.06 8.40
C ALA A 162 3.03 1.38 7.99
N SER A 163 3.52 1.59 6.76
CA SER A 163 3.87 2.92 6.20
C SER A 163 2.78 4.02 6.33
N PRO A 164 1.46 3.73 6.39
CA PRO A 164 0.45 4.77 6.61
C PRO A 164 0.61 5.56 7.91
N LEU A 165 1.29 5.05 8.94
CA LEU A 165 1.61 5.85 10.13
C LEU A 165 2.53 7.01 9.79
N VAL A 166 3.57 6.75 8.99
CA VAL A 166 4.51 7.77 8.53
C VAL A 166 3.79 8.74 7.60
N THR A 167 2.99 8.23 6.67
CA THR A 167 2.19 9.07 5.76
C THR A 167 1.22 9.97 6.52
N ALA A 168 0.48 9.44 7.51
CA ALA A 168 -0.46 10.21 8.31
C ALA A 168 0.24 11.28 9.16
N PHE A 169 1.41 10.94 9.72
CA PHE A 169 2.26 11.88 10.43
C PHE A 169 2.70 13.03 9.51
N LEU A 170 3.27 12.71 8.34
CA LEU A 170 3.72 13.73 7.38
C LEU A 170 2.55 14.58 6.85
N ALA A 171 1.41 13.97 6.52
CA ALA A 171 0.22 14.69 6.04
C ALA A 171 -0.34 15.66 7.10
N TYR A 172 -0.21 15.34 8.39
CA TYR A 172 -0.57 16.26 9.47
C TYR A 172 0.32 17.51 9.49
N PHE A 173 1.64 17.35 9.29
CA PHE A 173 2.59 18.47 9.33
C PHE A 173 2.64 19.30 8.03
N PHE A 174 2.68 18.63 6.88
CA PHE A 174 2.88 19.28 5.58
C PHE A 174 1.57 19.71 4.93
N ASP A 175 0.59 18.80 4.88
CA ASP A 175 -0.69 19.06 4.20
C ASP A 175 -1.74 19.68 5.14
N LYS A 176 -1.43 19.78 6.43
CA LYS A 176 -2.35 20.21 7.49
C LYS A 176 -3.65 19.38 7.48
N GLU A 177 -3.56 18.12 7.05
CA GLU A 177 -4.71 17.24 7.02
C GLU A 177 -5.13 16.87 8.45
N HIS A 178 -6.32 17.34 8.84
CA HIS A 178 -6.91 16.94 10.11
C HIS A 178 -7.78 15.71 9.92
N LEU A 179 -7.22 14.54 10.21
CA LEU A 179 -8.01 13.32 10.35
C LEU A 179 -8.94 13.42 11.55
N THR A 180 -10.19 13.00 11.37
CA THR A 180 -11.16 12.88 12.47
C THR A 180 -10.64 11.87 13.50
N ILE A 181 -11.09 11.99 14.75
CA ILE A 181 -10.71 11.04 15.83
C ILE A 181 -10.99 9.60 15.41
N LEU A 182 -12.12 9.37 14.73
CA LEU A 182 -12.50 8.05 14.22
C LEU A 182 -11.50 7.52 13.19
N GLN A 183 -11.08 8.36 12.24
CA GLN A 183 -10.09 7.98 11.22
C GLN A 183 -8.71 7.71 11.83
N ARG A 184 -8.29 8.51 12.81
CA ARG A 184 -7.03 8.26 13.53
C ARG A 184 -7.07 6.91 14.24
N PHE A 185 -8.13 6.65 14.99
CA PHE A 185 -8.33 5.38 15.69
C PHE A 185 -8.34 4.21 14.69
N ALA A 186 -9.09 4.33 13.60
CA ALA A 186 -9.12 3.32 12.54
C ALA A 186 -7.74 3.05 11.93
N THR A 187 -6.95 4.10 11.64
CA THR A 187 -5.56 3.94 11.15
C THR A 187 -4.68 3.21 12.17
N PHE A 188 -4.77 3.54 13.45
CA PHE A 188 -4.03 2.83 14.50
C PHE A 188 -4.45 1.36 14.60
N VAL A 189 -5.75 1.06 14.51
CA VAL A 189 -6.28 -0.31 14.52
C VAL A 189 -5.79 -1.11 13.31
N ILE A 190 -5.84 -0.52 12.11
CA ILE A 190 -5.33 -1.12 10.87
C ILE A 190 -3.84 -1.43 11.01
N VAL A 191 -3.04 -0.44 11.41
CA VAL A 191 -1.58 -0.64 11.47
C VAL A 191 -1.18 -1.58 12.60
N GLY A 192 -1.85 -1.50 13.76
CA GLY A 192 -1.62 -2.45 14.85
C GLY A 192 -1.94 -3.89 14.44
N GLY A 193 -3.04 -4.10 13.73
CA GLY A 193 -3.36 -5.41 13.15
C GLY A 193 -2.33 -5.86 12.12
N ILE A 194 -1.89 -4.97 11.23
CA ILE A 194 -0.83 -5.27 10.25
C ILE A 194 0.44 -5.77 10.96
N VAL A 195 0.89 -5.09 12.02
CA VAL A 195 2.06 -5.52 12.80
C VAL A 195 1.83 -6.87 13.48
N LEU A 196 0.62 -7.12 14.01
CA LEU A 196 0.27 -8.41 14.64
C LEU A 196 0.29 -9.59 13.67
N ILE A 197 0.08 -9.38 12.36
CA ILE A 197 0.22 -10.45 11.34
C ILE A 197 1.67 -10.96 11.27
N SER A 198 2.65 -10.13 11.60
CA SER A 198 4.08 -10.47 11.52
C SER A 198 4.62 -11.21 12.75
N VAL A 199 3.80 -11.43 13.78
CA VAL A 199 4.15 -12.08 15.06
C VAL A 199 3.58 -13.51 15.10
#